data_AF-A0A972QP45-F1
#
_entry.id   AF-A0A972QP45-F1
#
_cell.length_a   1.000
_cell.length_b   1.000
_cell.length_c   1.000
_cell.angle_alpha   90.00
_cell.angle_beta   90.00
_cell.angle_gamma   90.00
#
_symmetry.space_group_name_H-M   'P 1'
#
loop_
_entity.id
_entity.type
_entity.pdbx_description
1 polymer ?
#
loop_
_entity_poly.entity_id
_entity_poly.type
_entity_poly.pdbx_seq_one_letter_code
_entity_poly.pdbx_strand_id
1 'polypeptide(L)'
;MFSYSSAKEEIKRTADIVELIGQFVHLRKRGRNYVGLCPFHTEKDPSFTVNQERQTFHCFGCKKGGDIFTFWMEYHSSTFPEALRDLAERYNVKISEGFNASAERKLQAQREVLFKINEITAAYFQETLRHQVKGNPGRTYINQRSLTEEIISEFRLGYAPDEWDGLIKTLMRHHLDLNMAVQAGVVIPKKGGGYYDRFRGRIIFPIFDLRQHVVAFGGRVLDNSM
;
A
#
# COMPACT_ATOMS: atom_id res chain seq x y z
N MET A 1 -21.43 -27.24 3.92
CA MET A 1 -21.27 -26.63 2.57
C MET A 1 -21.26 -25.12 2.78
N PHE A 2 -20.12 -24.56 3.15
CA PHE A 2 -20.00 -23.15 3.50
C PHE A 2 -19.36 -22.43 2.33
N SER A 3 -20.09 -21.50 1.73
CA SER A 3 -19.69 -20.79 0.52
C SER A 3 -19.51 -19.33 0.89
N TYR A 4 -18.40 -18.72 0.48
CA TYR A 4 -18.20 -17.25 0.49
C TYR A 4 -19.44 -16.48 -0.02
N SER A 5 -20.29 -17.13 -0.81
CA SER A 5 -21.61 -16.65 -1.20
C SER A 5 -22.50 -16.19 -0.04
N SER A 6 -22.53 -16.84 1.14
CA SER A 6 -23.45 -16.43 2.20
C SER A 6 -23.04 -15.09 2.83
N ALA A 7 -21.76 -14.94 3.18
CA ALA A 7 -21.21 -13.70 3.74
C ALA A 7 -21.23 -12.55 2.71
N LYS A 8 -20.90 -12.84 1.45
CA LYS A 8 -20.99 -11.86 0.34
C LYS A 8 -22.40 -11.30 0.20
N GLU A 9 -23.41 -12.18 0.17
CA GLU A 9 -24.80 -11.76 0.04
C GLU A 9 -25.30 -11.03 1.28
N GLU A 10 -24.85 -11.41 2.47
CA GLU A 10 -25.18 -10.70 3.71
C GLU A 10 -24.58 -9.28 3.74
N ILE A 11 -23.33 -9.12 3.35
CA ILE A 11 -22.70 -7.80 3.21
C ILE A 11 -23.47 -6.95 2.20
N LYS A 12 -23.84 -7.50 1.04
CA LYS A 12 -24.63 -6.77 0.03
C LYS A 12 -26.02 -6.34 0.51
N ARG A 13 -26.61 -7.09 1.44
CA ARG A 13 -27.91 -6.73 2.04
C ARG A 13 -27.79 -5.66 3.11
N THR A 14 -26.70 -5.68 3.88
CA THR A 14 -26.51 -4.77 5.01
C THR A 14 -25.90 -3.43 4.59
N ALA A 15 -25.04 -3.45 3.57
CA ALA A 15 -24.30 -2.28 3.15
C ALA A 15 -25.09 -1.41 2.17
N ASP A 16 -25.05 -0.10 2.37
CA ASP A 16 -25.49 0.88 1.37
C ASP A 16 -24.27 1.39 0.58
N ILE A 17 -24.26 1.14 -0.73
CA ILE A 17 -23.19 1.57 -1.62
C ILE A 17 -23.00 3.10 -1.65
N VAL A 18 -24.05 3.90 -1.50
CA VAL A 18 -23.96 5.37 -1.48
C VAL A 18 -23.28 5.81 -0.20
N GLU A 19 -23.65 5.23 0.93
CA GLU A 19 -23.02 5.53 2.22
C GLU A 19 -21.55 5.10 2.24
N LEU A 20 -21.23 3.91 1.70
CA LEU A 20 -19.85 3.45 1.67
C LEU A 20 -18.99 4.34 0.77
N ILE A 21 -19.41 4.56 -0.47
CA ILE A 21 -18.64 5.37 -1.43
C ILE A 21 -18.56 6.83 -0.97
N GLY A 22 -19.61 7.35 -0.34
CA GLY A 22 -19.68 8.72 0.18
C GLY A 22 -18.60 9.06 1.21
N GLN A 23 -17.97 8.05 1.82
CA GLN A 23 -16.83 8.23 2.72
C GLN A 23 -15.54 8.60 1.98
N PHE A 24 -15.44 8.26 0.70
CA PHE A 24 -14.23 8.44 -0.12
C PHE A 24 -14.40 9.46 -1.24
N VAL A 25 -15.64 9.62 -1.72
CA VAL A 25 -15.98 10.48 -2.85
C VAL A 25 -17.10 11.42 -2.43
N HIS A 26 -16.91 12.72 -2.67
CA HIS A 26 -17.97 13.69 -2.46
C HIS A 26 -19.08 13.49 -3.51
N LEU A 27 -20.20 12.89 -3.07
CA LEU A 27 -21.34 12.57 -3.92
C LEU A 27 -22.46 13.61 -3.74
N ARG A 28 -23.03 14.08 -4.86
CA ARG A 28 -24.21 14.96 -4.88
C ARG A 28 -25.40 14.25 -5.51
N LYS A 29 -26.57 14.37 -4.87
CA LYS A 29 -27.80 13.76 -5.38
C LYS A 29 -28.25 14.45 -6.67
N ARG A 30 -28.52 13.66 -7.72
CA ARG A 30 -29.03 14.09 -9.02
C ARG A 30 -30.13 13.14 -9.48
N GLY A 31 -31.38 13.50 -9.21
CA GLY A 31 -32.52 12.62 -9.44
C GLY A 31 -32.45 11.38 -8.55
N ARG A 32 -32.48 10.19 -9.17
CA ARG A 32 -32.36 8.89 -8.49
C ARG A 32 -30.90 8.44 -8.27
N ASN A 33 -29.94 9.16 -8.83
CA ASN A 33 -28.53 8.82 -8.74
C ASN A 33 -27.77 9.81 -7.86
N TYR A 34 -26.55 9.44 -7.52
CA TYR A 34 -25.56 10.27 -6.85
C TYR A 34 -24.36 10.43 -7.77
N VAL A 35 -23.82 11.64 -7.93
CA VAL A 35 -22.77 11.93 -8.90
C VAL A 35 -21.59 12.63 -8.22
N GLY A 36 -20.36 12.27 -8.61
CA GLY A 36 -19.12 12.86 -8.12
C GLY A 36 -17.98 12.73 -9.13
N LEU A 37 -16.79 13.19 -8.75
CA LEU A 37 -15.56 12.95 -9.51
C LEU A 37 -15.11 11.51 -9.32
N CYS A 38 -14.64 10.88 -10.39
CA CYS A 38 -14.18 9.50 -10.33
C CYS A 38 -12.88 9.37 -9.52
N PRO A 39 -12.81 8.44 -8.55
CA PRO A 39 -11.58 8.18 -7.81
C PRO A 39 -10.56 7.36 -8.61
N PHE A 40 -10.94 6.83 -9.78
CA PHE A 40 -10.12 5.87 -10.53
C PHE A 40 -9.41 6.47 -11.74
N HIS A 41 -9.70 7.73 -12.09
CA HIS A 41 -9.02 8.45 -13.15
C HIS A 41 -9.17 9.96 -12.94
N THR A 42 -8.26 10.73 -13.51
CA THR A 42 -8.27 12.19 -13.39
C THR A 42 -9.25 12.79 -14.39
N GLU A 43 -10.25 13.53 -13.89
CA GLU A 43 -11.23 14.25 -14.70
C GLU A 43 -11.59 15.62 -14.08
N LYS A 44 -12.15 16.52 -14.89
CA LYS A 44 -12.65 17.83 -14.43
C LYS A 44 -14.16 17.83 -14.19
N ASP A 45 -14.89 17.13 -15.04
CA ASP A 45 -16.35 17.05 -14.99
C ASP A 45 -16.79 15.76 -14.28
N PRO A 46 -17.74 15.80 -13.33
CA PRO A 46 -18.22 14.61 -12.63
C PRO A 46 -18.81 13.55 -13.59
N SER A 47 -18.15 12.41 -13.74
CA SER A 47 -18.66 11.28 -14.54
C SER A 47 -18.97 10.04 -13.72
N PHE A 48 -18.64 10.04 -12.43
CA PHE A 48 -18.86 8.92 -11.52
C PHE A 48 -20.29 8.94 -10.97
N THR A 49 -21.08 7.92 -11.30
CA THR A 49 -22.49 7.84 -10.93
C THR A 49 -22.74 6.61 -10.05
N VAL A 50 -23.40 6.80 -8.91
CA VAL A 50 -23.82 5.74 -7.99
C VAL A 50 -25.34 5.69 -7.94
N ASN A 51 -25.90 4.48 -8.05
CA ASN A 51 -27.33 4.25 -7.95
C ASN A 51 -27.63 3.42 -6.69
N GLN A 52 -28.39 4.02 -5.77
CA GLN A 52 -28.73 3.41 -4.48
C GLN A 52 -29.69 2.23 -4.63
N GLU A 53 -30.71 2.34 -5.49
CA GLU A 53 -31.70 1.26 -5.69
C GLU A 53 -31.07 0.00 -6.28
N ARG A 54 -30.17 0.17 -7.25
CA ARG A 54 -29.47 -0.91 -7.93
C ARG A 54 -28.25 -1.40 -7.16
N GLN A 55 -27.82 -0.68 -6.12
CA GLN A 55 -26.58 -0.94 -5.37
C GLN A 55 -25.35 -1.10 -6.28
N THR A 56 -25.22 -0.21 -7.28
CA THR A 56 -24.12 -0.23 -8.26
C THR A 56 -23.56 1.16 -8.55
N PHE A 57 -22.31 1.23 -8.98
CA PHE A 57 -21.70 2.44 -9.54
C PHE A 57 -21.28 2.23 -11.01
N HIS A 58 -21.15 3.33 -11.74
CA HIS A 58 -20.56 3.36 -13.06
C HIS A 58 -19.95 4.73 -13.35
N CYS A 59 -18.74 4.74 -13.90
CA CYS A 59 -18.05 5.94 -14.37
C CYS A 59 -18.19 6.07 -15.88
N PHE A 60 -18.79 7.16 -16.36
CA PHE A 60 -18.98 7.38 -17.79
C PHE A 60 -17.69 7.78 -18.53
N GLY A 61 -16.69 8.30 -17.82
CA GLY A 61 -15.35 8.60 -18.34
C GLY A 61 -14.51 7.34 -18.57
N CYS A 62 -14.13 6.64 -17.51
CA CYS A 62 -13.23 5.47 -17.58
C CYS A 62 -13.91 4.10 -17.74
N LYS A 63 -15.26 4.05 -17.80
CA LYS A 63 -16.07 2.83 -17.96
C LYS A 63 -16.00 1.81 -16.83
N LYS A 64 -15.28 2.09 -15.74
CA LYS A 64 -15.32 1.26 -14.54
C LYS A 64 -16.72 1.28 -13.93
N GLY A 65 -17.23 0.13 -13.54
CA GLY A 65 -18.53 -0.02 -12.91
C GLY A 65 -18.64 -1.38 -12.21
N GLY A 66 -19.52 -1.45 -11.23
CA GLY A 66 -19.71 -2.67 -10.45
C GLY A 66 -20.49 -2.42 -9.17
N ASP A 67 -20.33 -3.34 -8.23
CA ASP A 67 -20.96 -3.29 -6.92
C ASP A 67 -19.99 -2.76 -5.84
N ILE A 68 -20.42 -2.86 -4.60
CA ILE A 68 -19.64 -2.46 -3.42
C ILE A 68 -18.28 -3.16 -3.33
N PHE A 69 -18.17 -4.43 -3.73
CA PHE A 69 -16.91 -5.17 -3.73
C PHE A 69 -16.01 -4.70 -4.86
N THR A 70 -16.56 -4.49 -6.07
CA THR A 70 -15.79 -3.94 -7.18
C THR A 70 -15.20 -2.59 -6.79
N PHE A 71 -16.00 -1.71 -6.17
CA PHE A 71 -15.50 -0.42 -5.70
C PHE A 71 -14.37 -0.60 -4.68
N TRP A 72 -14.56 -1.44 -3.67
CA TRP A 72 -13.57 -1.65 -2.60
C TRP A 72 -12.26 -2.24 -3.13
N MET A 73 -12.34 -3.22 -4.02
CA MET A 73 -11.18 -3.83 -4.67
C MET A 73 -10.39 -2.82 -5.50
N GLU A 74 -11.08 -2.04 -6.34
CA GLU A 74 -10.45 -1.04 -7.20
C GLU A 74 -9.86 0.11 -6.39
N TYR A 75 -10.59 0.60 -5.38
CA TYR A 75 -10.17 1.74 -4.57
C TYR A 75 -9.01 1.38 -3.66
N HIS A 76 -9.04 0.19 -3.03
CA HIS A 76 -7.98 -0.26 -2.13
C HIS A 76 -6.89 -1.10 -2.80
N SER A 77 -6.97 -1.33 -4.12
CA SER A 77 -6.12 -2.30 -4.82
C SER A 77 -6.07 -3.65 -4.09
N SER A 78 -7.22 -4.11 -3.63
CA SER A 78 -7.37 -5.32 -2.80
C SER A 78 -7.97 -6.47 -3.60
N THR A 79 -7.66 -7.70 -3.18
CA THR A 79 -8.27 -8.91 -3.78
C THR A 79 -9.69 -9.14 -3.23
N PHE A 80 -10.50 -9.97 -3.91
CA PHE A 80 -11.85 -10.26 -3.44
C PHE A 80 -11.91 -10.81 -1.99
N PRO A 81 -11.03 -11.74 -1.58
CA PRO A 81 -11.00 -12.21 -0.19
C PRO A 81 -10.63 -11.12 0.82
N GLU A 82 -9.72 -10.20 0.45
CA GLU A 82 -9.38 -9.04 1.29
C GLU A 82 -10.57 -8.11 1.45
N ALA A 83 -11.19 -7.72 0.33
CA ALA A 83 -12.40 -6.89 0.34
C ALA A 83 -13.54 -7.55 1.13
N LEU A 84 -13.68 -8.87 1.02
CA LEU A 84 -14.68 -9.62 1.78
C LEU A 84 -14.42 -9.55 3.28
N ARG A 85 -13.18 -9.75 3.74
CA ARG A 85 -12.84 -9.66 5.16
C ARG A 85 -13.00 -8.25 5.70
N ASP A 86 -12.55 -7.24 4.97
CA ASP A 86 -12.66 -5.83 5.37
C ASP A 86 -14.11 -5.40 5.52
N LEU A 87 -14.93 -5.70 4.51
CA LEU A 87 -16.34 -5.34 4.53
C LEU A 87 -17.10 -6.19 5.55
N ALA A 88 -16.72 -7.46 5.76
CA ALA A 88 -17.30 -8.28 6.81
C ALA A 88 -17.03 -7.71 8.20
N GLU A 89 -15.79 -7.30 8.50
CA GLU A 89 -15.43 -6.66 9.76
C GLU A 89 -16.22 -5.36 9.95
N ARG A 90 -16.25 -4.51 8.92
CA ARG A 90 -16.96 -3.22 8.93
C ARG A 90 -18.47 -3.36 9.17
N TYR A 91 -19.10 -4.36 8.56
CA TYR A 91 -20.53 -4.61 8.68
C TYR A 91 -20.88 -5.70 9.72
N ASN A 92 -19.90 -6.11 10.54
CA ASN A 92 -20.04 -7.12 11.58
C ASN A 92 -20.66 -8.46 11.09
N VAL A 93 -20.30 -8.88 9.88
CA VAL A 93 -20.73 -10.14 9.25
C VAL A 93 -19.71 -11.23 9.54
N LYS A 94 -20.15 -12.40 9.99
CA LYS A 94 -19.25 -13.53 10.26
C LYS A 94 -18.89 -14.28 8.98
N ILE A 95 -17.61 -14.39 8.69
CA ILE A 95 -17.11 -15.28 7.62
C ILE A 95 -16.79 -16.64 8.24
N SER A 96 -17.51 -17.68 7.84
CA SER A 96 -17.12 -19.07 8.14
C SER A 96 -15.91 -19.43 7.28
N GLU A 97 -14.75 -19.68 7.89
CA GLU A 97 -13.53 -20.06 7.16
C GLU A 97 -13.75 -21.36 6.37
N GLY A 98 -13.64 -21.32 5.03
CA GLY A 98 -13.96 -22.47 4.19
C GLY A 98 -13.16 -22.56 2.88
N PHE A 99 -12.40 -23.65 2.77
CA PHE A 99 -11.78 -24.28 1.59
C PHE A 99 -10.59 -23.65 0.85
N ASN A 100 -10.20 -22.40 1.12
CA ASN A 100 -8.89 -21.88 0.68
C ASN A 100 -8.03 -21.34 1.83
N ALA A 101 -8.46 -21.56 3.08
CA ALA A 101 -7.82 -21.01 4.26
C ALA A 101 -6.30 -21.29 4.32
N SER A 102 -5.80 -22.43 3.85
CA SER A 102 -4.35 -22.70 3.89
C SER A 102 -3.56 -21.89 2.85
N ALA A 103 -4.03 -21.80 1.61
CA ALA A 103 -3.37 -21.02 0.54
C ALA A 103 -3.51 -19.52 0.78
N GLU A 104 -4.69 -19.06 1.22
CA GLU A 104 -4.93 -17.68 1.65
C GLU A 104 -4.11 -17.32 2.88
N ARG A 105 -4.06 -18.17 3.92
CA ARG A 105 -3.19 -17.94 5.08
C ARG A 105 -1.72 -17.91 4.68
N LYS A 106 -1.30 -18.74 3.74
CA LYS A 106 0.08 -18.73 3.24
C LYS A 106 0.39 -17.43 2.51
N LEU A 107 -0.50 -16.96 1.64
CA LEU A 107 -0.34 -15.69 0.94
C LEU A 107 -0.36 -14.50 1.92
N GLN A 108 -1.27 -14.52 2.88
CA GLN A 108 -1.37 -13.52 3.93
C GLN A 108 -0.09 -13.47 4.79
N ALA A 109 0.39 -14.64 5.25
CA ALA A 109 1.63 -14.74 6.00
C ALA A 109 2.84 -14.26 5.19
N GLN A 110 2.89 -14.58 3.89
CA GLN A 110 3.92 -14.05 2.99
C GLN A 110 3.86 -12.51 2.91
N ARG A 111 2.66 -11.94 2.77
CA ARG A 111 2.45 -10.48 2.71
C ARG A 111 2.86 -9.80 4.02
N GLU A 112 2.53 -10.40 5.17
CA GLU A 112 2.95 -9.91 6.48
C GLU A 112 4.48 -9.90 6.64
N VAL A 113 5.16 -10.93 6.13
CA VAL A 113 6.63 -10.95 6.10
C VAL A 113 7.18 -9.84 5.21
N LEU A 114 6.59 -9.58 4.04
CA LEU A 114 7.00 -8.48 3.16
C LEU A 114 6.81 -7.11 3.83
N PHE A 115 5.66 -6.88 4.46
CA PHE A 115 5.41 -5.64 5.21
C PHE A 115 6.42 -5.46 6.35
N LYS A 116 6.73 -6.54 7.08
CA LYS A 116 7.74 -6.51 8.15
C LYS A 116 9.13 -6.15 7.62
N ILE A 117 9.53 -6.72 6.47
CA ILE A 117 10.81 -6.40 5.83
C ILE A 117 10.86 -4.93 5.44
N ASN A 118 9.80 -4.42 4.80
CA ASN A 118 9.73 -3.02 4.40
C ASN A 118 9.74 -2.09 5.61
N GLU A 119 9.02 -2.41 6.68
CA GLU A 119 8.99 -1.60 7.88
C GLU A 119 10.37 -1.49 8.55
N ILE A 120 11.08 -2.62 8.68
CA ILE A 120 12.46 -2.65 9.20
C ILE A 120 13.41 -1.89 8.27
N THR A 121 13.22 -2.01 6.95
CA THR A 121 14.04 -1.30 5.96
C THR A 121 13.83 0.22 6.06
N ALA A 122 12.58 0.68 6.22
CA ALA A 122 12.27 2.08 6.41
C ALA A 122 12.90 2.61 7.70
N ALA A 123 12.79 1.87 8.81
CA ALA A 123 13.41 2.22 10.08
C ALA A 123 14.94 2.32 9.97
N TYR A 124 15.58 1.35 9.29
CA TYR A 124 17.02 1.36 9.04
C TYR A 124 17.48 2.63 8.30
N PHE A 125 16.77 3.04 7.25
CA PHE A 125 17.14 4.25 6.50
C PHE A 125 16.90 5.53 7.30
N GLN A 126 15.83 5.61 8.10
CA GLN A 126 15.62 6.74 9.01
C GLN A 126 16.73 6.85 10.06
N GLU A 127 17.07 5.74 10.69
CA GLU A 127 18.14 5.68 11.69
C GLU A 127 19.48 6.06 11.06
N THR A 128 19.75 5.58 9.85
CA THR A 128 20.97 5.94 9.11
C THR A 128 21.01 7.44 8.79
N LEU A 129 19.89 8.06 8.44
CA LEU A 129 19.82 9.52 8.22
C LEU A 129 20.11 10.31 9.50
N ARG A 130 19.61 9.83 10.64
CA ARG A 130 19.85 10.45 11.97
C ARG A 130 21.27 10.21 12.48
N HIS A 131 21.93 9.15 12.04
CA HIS A 131 23.27 8.81 12.47
C HIS A 131 24.28 9.94 12.17
N GLN A 132 25.10 10.31 13.16
CA GLN A 132 25.99 11.48 13.07
C GLN A 132 26.97 11.41 11.90
N VAL A 133 27.64 10.28 11.69
CA VAL A 133 28.62 10.12 10.61
C VAL A 133 27.96 9.67 9.30
N LYS A 134 27.36 8.48 9.30
CA LYS A 134 26.76 7.87 8.10
C LYS A 134 25.67 8.74 7.45
N GLY A 135 24.86 9.45 8.22
CA GLY A 135 23.75 10.27 7.71
C GLY A 135 24.16 11.63 7.15
N ASN A 136 25.43 12.05 7.34
CA ASN A 136 25.87 13.40 6.99
C ASN A 136 25.63 13.80 5.51
N PRO A 137 25.92 12.93 4.51
CA PRO A 137 25.63 13.27 3.11
C PRO A 137 24.13 13.48 2.86
N GLY A 138 23.28 12.62 3.43
CA GLY A 138 21.84 12.72 3.29
C GLY A 138 21.28 14.00 3.93
N ARG A 139 21.68 14.31 5.16
CA ARG A 139 21.25 15.55 5.84
C ARG A 139 21.74 16.81 5.13
N THR A 140 22.97 16.79 4.60
CA THR A 140 23.49 17.92 3.82
C THR A 140 22.59 18.21 2.62
N TYR A 141 22.19 17.18 1.88
CA TYR A 141 21.29 17.32 0.74
C TYR A 141 19.88 17.78 1.15
N ILE A 142 19.32 17.21 2.21
CA ILE A 142 18.00 17.60 2.75
C ILE A 142 17.99 19.07 3.18
N ASN A 143 19.03 19.53 3.87
CA ASN A 143 19.19 20.92 4.29
C ASN A 143 19.30 21.87 3.10
N GLN A 144 20.02 21.51 2.04
CA GLN A 144 20.09 22.28 0.80
C GLN A 144 18.73 22.41 0.09
N ARG A 145 17.81 21.47 0.33
CA ARG A 145 16.44 21.49 -0.18
C ARG A 145 15.44 22.12 0.78
N SER A 146 15.90 22.63 1.92
CA SER A 146 15.07 23.28 2.95
C SER A 146 13.89 22.42 3.41
N LEU A 147 14.07 21.09 3.44
CA LEU A 147 13.07 20.19 4.00
C LEU A 147 13.13 20.26 5.53
N THR A 148 11.99 20.48 6.16
CA THR A 148 11.91 20.61 7.62
C THR A 148 11.88 19.24 8.31
N GLU A 149 12.21 19.21 9.59
CA GLU A 149 12.16 17.97 10.39
C GLU A 149 10.75 17.39 10.47
N GLU A 150 9.71 18.23 10.43
CA GLU A 150 8.31 17.78 10.36
C GLU A 150 8.07 16.98 9.08
N ILE A 151 8.50 17.47 7.92
CA ILE A 151 8.37 16.76 6.64
C ILE A 151 9.18 15.46 6.65
N ILE A 152 10.41 15.49 7.17
CA ILE A 152 11.27 14.30 7.27
C ILE A 152 10.59 13.23 8.12
N SER A 153 9.99 13.62 9.25
CA SER A 153 9.30 12.70 10.15
C SER A 153 7.99 12.18 9.56
N GLU A 154 7.14 13.07 9.04
CA GLU A 154 5.83 12.74 8.45
C GLU A 154 5.97 11.77 7.28
N PHE A 155 6.85 12.08 6.32
CA PHE A 155 7.10 11.24 5.15
C PHE A 155 8.14 10.15 5.40
N ARG A 156 8.60 10.01 6.65
CA ARG A 156 9.52 8.95 7.08
C ARG A 156 10.80 8.88 6.24
N LEU A 157 11.32 10.03 5.81
CA LEU A 157 12.48 10.11 4.92
C LEU A 157 13.70 9.45 5.56
N GLY A 158 14.49 8.80 4.72
CA GLY A 158 15.69 8.09 5.15
C GLY A 158 16.87 8.30 4.23
N TYR A 159 18.01 7.71 4.60
CA TYR A 159 19.22 7.72 3.80
C TYR A 159 19.78 6.31 3.66
N ALA A 160 20.03 5.90 2.42
CA ALA A 160 20.79 4.70 2.11
C ALA A 160 22.27 5.07 1.99
N PRO A 161 23.14 4.61 2.91
CA PRO A 161 24.57 4.88 2.84
C PRO A 161 25.16 4.21 1.59
N ASP A 162 26.31 4.70 1.12
CA ASP A 162 27.04 4.06 0.02
C ASP A 162 27.79 2.82 0.51
N GLU A 163 27.03 1.82 0.95
CA GLU A 163 27.50 0.53 1.46
C GLU A 163 26.80 -0.59 0.68
N TRP A 164 27.49 -1.71 0.45
CA TRP A 164 26.94 -2.81 -0.35
C TRP A 164 26.04 -3.77 0.43
N ASP A 165 26.12 -3.78 1.76
CA ASP A 165 25.51 -4.81 2.60
C ASP A 165 24.99 -4.31 3.97
N GLY A 166 24.83 -3.00 4.13
CA GLY A 166 24.40 -2.39 5.40
C GLY A 166 22.98 -2.79 5.79
N LEU A 167 22.05 -2.77 4.84
CA LEU A 167 20.67 -3.24 5.04
C LEU A 167 20.64 -4.76 5.23
N ILE A 168 21.36 -5.52 4.40
CA ILE A 168 21.43 -6.99 4.54
C ILE A 168 21.84 -7.40 5.95
N LYS A 169 22.89 -6.79 6.51
CA LYS A 169 23.33 -7.07 7.89
C LYS A 169 22.22 -6.79 8.91
N THR A 170 21.43 -5.73 8.70
CA THR A 170 20.29 -5.41 9.56
C THR A 170 19.17 -6.44 9.43
N LEU A 171 18.78 -6.82 8.21
CA LEU A 171 17.76 -7.84 7.98
C LEU A 171 18.16 -9.20 8.56
N MET A 172 19.43 -9.59 8.44
CA MET A 172 19.95 -10.82 9.03
C MET A 172 19.91 -10.80 10.57
N ARG A 173 20.22 -9.66 11.22
CA ARG A 173 20.07 -9.52 12.68
C ARG A 173 18.62 -9.68 13.14
N HIS A 174 17.66 -9.31 12.28
CA HIS A 174 16.23 -9.53 12.52
C HIS A 174 15.73 -10.93 12.11
N HIS A 175 16.64 -11.85 11.75
CA HIS A 175 16.33 -13.22 11.36
C HIS A 175 15.36 -13.32 10.16
N LEU A 176 15.47 -12.37 9.21
CA LEU A 176 14.64 -12.33 8.01
C LEU A 176 15.31 -13.06 6.85
N ASP A 177 14.49 -13.78 6.06
CA ASP A 177 14.94 -14.46 4.85
C ASP A 177 15.27 -13.45 3.76
N LEU A 178 16.51 -13.48 3.25
CA LEU A 178 16.98 -12.60 2.19
C LEU A 178 16.27 -12.85 0.85
N ASN A 179 15.72 -14.05 0.60
CA ASN A 179 14.91 -14.28 -0.59
C ASN A 179 13.59 -13.50 -0.52
N MET A 180 12.99 -13.39 0.66
CA MET A 180 11.83 -12.52 0.87
C MET A 180 12.23 -11.04 0.74
N ALA A 181 13.45 -10.66 1.14
CA ALA A 181 13.95 -9.30 0.94
C ALA A 181 14.20 -8.95 -0.55
N VAL A 182 14.57 -9.95 -1.36
CA VAL A 182 14.61 -9.82 -2.82
C VAL A 182 13.20 -9.63 -3.38
N GLN A 183 12.21 -10.39 -2.89
CA GLN A 183 10.80 -10.21 -3.30
C GLN A 183 10.25 -8.84 -2.89
N ALA A 184 10.62 -8.34 -1.71
CA ALA A 184 10.32 -6.98 -1.26
C ALA A 184 11.02 -5.89 -2.09
N GLY A 185 11.97 -6.28 -2.94
CA GLY A 185 12.67 -5.36 -3.84
C GLY A 185 13.66 -4.45 -3.12
N VAL A 186 14.17 -4.82 -1.94
CA VAL A 186 15.14 -4.02 -1.17
C VAL A 186 16.56 -4.58 -1.25
N VAL A 187 16.70 -5.82 -1.72
CA VAL A 187 17.96 -6.56 -1.91
C VAL A 187 18.02 -7.11 -3.33
N ILE A 188 19.23 -7.22 -3.89
CA ILE A 188 19.47 -7.80 -5.23
C ILE A 188 20.42 -9.01 -5.11
N PRO A 189 20.11 -10.16 -5.74
CA PRO A 189 21.03 -11.30 -5.80
C PRO A 189 22.21 -11.04 -6.74
N LYS A 190 23.41 -11.51 -6.38
CA LYS A 190 24.60 -11.43 -7.25
C LYS A 190 24.67 -12.64 -8.19
N LYS A 191 25.22 -12.42 -9.39
CA LYS A 191 25.64 -13.53 -10.26
C LYS A 191 26.83 -14.25 -9.59
N GLY A 192 26.65 -15.51 -9.21
CA GLY A 192 27.66 -16.29 -8.48
C GLY A 192 27.38 -16.50 -6.98
N GLY A 193 26.25 -16.01 -6.47
CA GLY A 193 25.82 -16.22 -5.09
C GLY A 193 26.00 -15.00 -4.19
N GLY A 194 25.20 -14.95 -3.13
CA GLY A 194 25.13 -13.81 -2.22
C GLY A 194 24.24 -12.67 -2.72
N TYR A 195 24.20 -11.60 -1.95
CA TYR A 195 23.26 -10.49 -2.12
C TYR A 195 23.95 -9.14 -1.93
N TYR A 196 23.31 -8.07 -2.40
CA TYR A 196 23.69 -6.68 -2.08
C TYR A 196 22.47 -5.77 -1.96
N ASP A 197 22.63 -4.67 -1.24
CA ASP A 197 21.58 -3.68 -1.01
C ASP A 197 21.15 -3.03 -2.33
N ARG A 198 19.85 -2.88 -2.58
CA ARG A 198 19.35 -2.23 -3.80
C ARG A 198 19.70 -0.74 -3.84
N PHE A 199 19.53 -0.06 -2.71
CA PHE A 199 19.72 1.38 -2.58
C PHE A 199 21.07 1.69 -1.95
N ARG A 200 21.82 2.61 -2.57
CA ARG A 200 23.14 3.05 -2.12
C ARG A 200 23.32 4.51 -2.50
N GLY A 201 23.86 5.32 -1.58
CA GLY A 201 24.12 6.74 -1.79
C GLY A 201 22.89 7.56 -2.17
N ARG A 202 21.73 7.29 -1.56
CA ARG A 202 20.43 7.88 -1.97
C ARG A 202 19.61 8.38 -0.79
N ILE A 203 18.89 9.49 -0.97
CA ILE A 203 17.72 9.79 -0.12
C ILE A 203 16.62 8.81 -0.45
N ILE A 204 16.02 8.24 0.58
CA ILE A 204 14.96 7.24 0.47
C ILE A 204 13.62 7.85 0.85
N PHE A 205 12.65 7.59 0.00
CA PHE A 205 11.25 7.99 0.14
C PHE A 205 10.41 6.71 0.25
N PRO A 206 9.96 6.33 1.45
CA PRO A 206 9.01 5.24 1.60
C PRO A 206 7.71 5.54 0.85
N ILE A 207 7.11 4.50 0.25
CA ILE A 207 5.80 4.56 -0.40
C ILE A 207 4.83 3.77 0.46
N PHE A 208 3.69 4.37 0.77
CA PHE A 208 2.68 3.82 1.66
C PHE A 208 1.46 3.32 0.88
N ASP A 209 0.86 2.23 1.35
CA ASP A 209 -0.51 1.91 0.96
C ASP A 209 -1.52 2.79 1.72
N LEU A 210 -2.81 2.64 1.41
CA LEU A 210 -3.87 3.39 2.07
C LEU A 210 -4.03 3.07 3.57
N ARG A 211 -3.41 1.98 4.04
CA ARG A 211 -3.38 1.57 5.45
C ARG A 211 -2.09 2.00 6.14
N GLN A 212 -1.27 2.84 5.51
CA GLN A 212 0.00 3.34 6.03
C GLN A 212 1.08 2.25 6.22
N HIS A 213 0.95 1.11 5.54
CA HIS A 213 2.06 0.14 5.47
C HIS A 213 3.08 0.60 4.43
N VAL A 214 4.37 0.44 4.73
CA VAL A 214 5.43 0.65 3.74
C VAL A 214 5.41 -0.48 2.72
N VAL A 215 5.18 -0.15 1.46
CA VAL A 215 5.05 -1.15 0.37
C VAL A 215 6.17 -1.08 -0.66
N ALA A 216 6.84 0.06 -0.78
CA ALA A 216 7.94 0.25 -1.71
C ALA A 216 8.81 1.44 -1.29
N PHE A 217 9.88 1.68 -2.06
CA PHE A 217 10.83 2.78 -1.82
C PHE A 217 11.23 3.46 -3.13
N GLY A 218 11.18 4.78 -3.14
CA GLY A 218 11.86 5.64 -4.11
C GLY A 218 13.24 6.03 -3.61
N GLY A 219 14.22 6.15 -4.51
CA GLY A 219 15.59 6.52 -4.16
C GLY A 219 16.13 7.64 -5.05
N ARG A 220 16.43 8.79 -4.45
CA ARG A 220 17.02 9.95 -5.16
C ARG A 220 18.53 10.00 -4.94
N VAL A 221 19.30 10.03 -6.02
CA VAL A 221 20.75 10.24 -5.99
C VAL A 221 21.10 11.62 -5.42
N LEU A 222 22.21 11.68 -4.67
CA LEU A 222 22.70 12.92 -4.07
C LEU A 222 23.49 13.79 -5.04
N ASP A 223 24.05 13.18 -6.08
CA ASP A 223 24.85 13.81 -7.12
C ASP A 223 24.09 13.89 -8.46
N ASN A 224 24.75 14.46 -9.47
CA ASN A 224 24.21 14.58 -10.82
C ASN A 224 24.45 13.32 -11.68
N SER A 225 24.89 12.20 -11.10
CA SER A 225 25.05 10.97 -11.86
C SER A 225 23.68 10.28 -12.00
N MET A 226 23.17 10.23 -13.24
CA MET A 226 21.98 9.48 -13.62
C MET A 226 22.32 8.01 -13.83
#